data_AF-A3TG13-F1
#
_entry.id   AF-A3TG13-F1
#
_cell.length_a   1.000
_cell.length_b   1.000
_cell.length_c   1.000
_cell.angle_alpha   90.00
_cell.angle_beta   90.00
_cell.angle_gamma   90.00
#
_symmetry.space_group_name_H-M   'P 1'
#
loop_
_entity.id
_entity.type
_entity.pdbx_description
1 polymer ?
#
loop_
_entity_poly.entity_id
_entity_poly.type
_entity_poly.pdbx_seq_one_letter_code
_entity_poly.pdbx_strand_id
1 'polypeptide(L)'
;MTTKGNDVERRGSDVMRALRAADPAGLADLTRTDERAFRALREGITMTTRDAQGKTARRGRRALAAGGLAVALVGGGAAYAGYDKWYAGGGDDGGVNCLTTWVDPQSPDVAKVTSGGPVLSADPIADCQKYQALVGQPSITDPVVFTYGGKTYVTPRDKVPTDAGAAPEVEADADQRMILRASLGDYVDGGNSKCFGEKEAAAFVTTELARLGLTGVKVNQQAFEPGAKCASMDYDPPTGEVLIMGSPDGISSPSNGPMPTPSSTSVPSDAGDGGMHDVADALRVGISEKCLSLPEAEAITKQALGALHHWPTSAVVDAKAKCTTVDLQVGGSMQVFLRGPSTTG
;
A
#
# COMPACT_ATOMS: atom_id res chain seq x y z
N MET A 1 -43.77 -22.95 34.06
CA MET A 1 -43.01 -23.46 32.88
C MET A 1 -43.53 -22.72 31.65
N THR A 2 -42.76 -21.73 31.20
CA THR A 2 -42.05 -21.65 29.90
C THR A 2 -42.80 -20.82 28.86
N THR A 3 -42.46 -19.53 28.81
CA THR A 3 -42.59 -18.69 27.61
C THR A 3 -41.23 -18.04 27.35
N LYS A 4 -40.45 -18.68 26.46
CA LYS A 4 -39.29 -18.09 25.79
C LYS A 4 -39.42 -18.42 24.31
N GLY A 5 -39.40 -17.42 23.45
CA GLY A 5 -39.26 -17.63 22.01
C GLY A 5 -39.66 -16.42 21.16
N ASN A 6 -38.66 -15.85 20.49
CA ASN A 6 -38.74 -15.23 19.16
C ASN A 6 -38.97 -13.71 19.01
N ASP A 7 -38.17 -12.88 19.69
CA ASP A 7 -38.08 -11.43 19.38
C ASP A 7 -36.81 -11.00 18.61
N VAL A 8 -35.89 -11.93 18.30
CA VAL A 8 -34.59 -11.57 17.70
C VAL A 8 -34.64 -11.52 16.16
N GLU A 9 -35.48 -12.33 15.50
CA GLU A 9 -35.56 -12.35 14.02
C GLU A 9 -36.25 -11.12 13.43
N ARG A 10 -37.10 -10.41 14.20
CA ARG A 10 -37.89 -9.29 13.66
C ARG A 10 -37.07 -8.02 13.47
N ARG A 11 -36.02 -7.79 14.29
CA ARG A 11 -35.20 -6.56 14.24
C ARG A 11 -34.25 -6.50 13.04
N GLY A 12 -33.67 -7.62 12.61
CA GLY A 12 -32.72 -7.64 11.48
C GLY A 12 -33.38 -7.30 10.13
N SER A 13 -34.64 -7.72 9.94
CA SER A 13 -35.42 -7.45 8.72
C SER A 13 -35.92 -6.00 8.59
N ASP A 14 -35.83 -5.22 9.68
CA ASP A 14 -36.27 -3.84 9.75
C ASP A 14 -35.10 -2.89 9.43
N VAL A 15 -33.90 -3.19 9.92
CA VAL A 15 -32.68 -2.39 9.64
C VAL A 15 -32.35 -2.37 8.15
N MET A 16 -32.39 -3.52 7.46
CA MET A 16 -32.12 -3.56 6.01
C MET A 16 -33.22 -2.87 5.18
N ARG A 17 -34.43 -2.76 5.72
CA ARG A 17 -35.53 -2.05 5.08
C ARG A 17 -35.42 -0.55 5.32
N ALA A 18 -35.06 -0.13 6.53
CA ALA A 18 -34.75 1.24 6.87
C ALA A 18 -33.56 1.79 6.05
N LEU A 19 -32.49 0.98 5.86
CA LEU A 19 -31.35 1.34 5.02
C LEU A 19 -31.72 1.49 3.54
N ARG A 20 -32.56 0.59 3.00
CA ARG A 20 -33.05 0.72 1.62
C ARG A 20 -34.01 1.89 1.43
N ALA A 21 -34.82 2.20 2.45
CA ALA A 21 -35.75 3.32 2.41
C ALA A 21 -35.04 4.67 2.55
N ALA A 22 -33.86 4.71 3.19
CA ALA A 22 -33.06 5.92 3.33
C ALA A 22 -32.35 6.35 2.03
N ASP A 23 -32.22 5.44 1.04
CA ASP A 23 -31.54 5.60 -0.26
C ASP A 23 -30.62 6.84 -0.38
N PRO A 24 -29.51 6.88 0.39
CA PRO A 24 -28.61 8.04 0.39
C PRO A 24 -27.92 8.25 -0.96
N ALA A 25 -27.87 7.21 -1.80
CA ALA A 25 -27.33 7.29 -3.15
C ALA A 25 -28.33 7.90 -4.15
N GLY A 26 -29.63 7.64 -3.99
CA GLY A 26 -30.69 8.27 -4.78
C GLY A 26 -30.95 9.74 -4.41
N LEU A 27 -30.60 10.14 -3.19
CA LEU A 27 -30.67 11.54 -2.73
C LEU A 27 -29.41 12.37 -3.02
N ALA A 28 -28.31 11.72 -3.38
CA ALA A 28 -27.12 12.41 -3.87
C ALA A 28 -27.42 12.93 -5.27
N ASP A 29 -27.52 14.25 -5.42
CA ASP A 29 -27.58 14.90 -6.73
C ASP A 29 -26.23 14.78 -7.43
N LEU A 30 -26.02 13.64 -8.09
CA LEU A 30 -24.83 13.34 -8.89
C LEU A 30 -24.77 14.16 -10.18
N THR A 31 -25.80 14.98 -10.50
CA THR A 31 -25.75 15.86 -11.68
C THR A 31 -24.77 17.03 -11.51
N ARG A 32 -24.33 17.30 -10.27
CA ARG A 32 -23.26 18.26 -9.97
C ARG A 32 -21.86 17.66 -10.00
N THR A 33 -21.72 16.35 -10.11
CA THR A 33 -20.42 15.71 -10.26
C THR A 33 -20.00 15.82 -11.73
N ASP A 34 -18.85 16.45 -11.99
CA ASP A 34 -18.35 16.68 -13.34
C ASP A 34 -18.33 15.36 -14.15
N GLU A 35 -19.00 15.34 -15.30
CA GLU A 35 -18.99 14.20 -16.22
C GLU A 35 -17.56 13.77 -16.58
N ARG A 36 -16.59 14.69 -16.53
CA ARG A 36 -15.17 14.40 -16.73
C ARG A 36 -14.56 13.63 -15.58
N ALA A 37 -14.96 13.88 -14.34
CA ALA A 37 -14.50 13.13 -13.18
C ALA A 37 -15.04 11.69 -13.21
N PHE A 38 -16.32 11.52 -13.59
CA PHE A 38 -16.89 10.19 -13.81
C PHE A 38 -16.27 9.47 -15.00
N ARG A 39 -15.96 10.19 -16.08
CA ARG A 39 -15.28 9.62 -17.25
C ARG A 39 -13.83 9.23 -16.92
N ALA A 40 -13.10 10.04 -16.16
CA ALA A 40 -11.75 9.72 -15.68
C ALA A 40 -11.73 8.51 -14.73
N LEU A 41 -12.70 8.41 -13.81
CA LEU A 41 -12.89 7.22 -12.97
C LEU A 41 -13.21 5.98 -13.80
N ARG A 42 -14.08 6.12 -14.81
CA ARG A 42 -14.46 5.01 -15.67
C ARG A 42 -13.32 4.58 -16.59
N GLU A 43 -12.59 5.53 -17.17
CA GLU A 43 -11.42 5.30 -18.02
C GLU A 43 -10.26 4.71 -17.22
N GLY A 44 -10.02 5.19 -15.99
CA GLY A 44 -9.04 4.61 -15.06
C GLY A 44 -9.36 3.18 -14.65
N ILE A 45 -10.63 2.83 -14.50
CA ILE A 45 -11.06 1.44 -14.24
C ILE A 45 -10.97 0.57 -15.52
N THR A 46 -11.17 1.14 -16.71
CA THR A 46 -11.17 0.38 -17.99
C THR A 46 -9.82 0.25 -18.69
N MET A 47 -8.73 0.79 -18.15
CA MET A 47 -7.38 0.54 -18.69
C MET A 47 -6.88 -0.90 -18.50
N THR A 48 -7.67 -1.77 -17.87
CA THR A 48 -7.54 -3.22 -18.09
C THR A 48 -8.23 -3.58 -19.40
N THR A 49 -7.49 -3.52 -20.50
CA THR A 49 -7.93 -3.99 -21.81
C THR A 49 -8.26 -5.48 -21.73
N ARG A 50 -9.56 -5.80 -21.66
CA ARG A 50 -10.08 -7.10 -22.07
C ARG A 50 -10.34 -7.03 -23.57
N ASP A 51 -9.56 -7.79 -24.34
CA ASP A 51 -9.93 -8.11 -25.70
C ASP A 51 -11.32 -8.77 -25.72
N ALA A 52 -12.24 -8.10 -26.39
CA ALA A 52 -13.58 -8.58 -26.64
C ALA A 52 -13.56 -9.53 -27.84
N GLN A 53 -13.71 -10.84 -27.61
CA GLN A 53 -14.26 -11.75 -28.59
C GLN A 53 -15.46 -12.49 -27.99
N GLY A 54 -16.64 -12.24 -28.56
CA GLY A 54 -17.93 -12.71 -28.03
C GLY A 54 -18.39 -14.07 -28.58
N LYS A 55 -19.32 -14.71 -27.86
CA LYS A 55 -20.73 -14.92 -28.27
C LYS A 55 -21.49 -15.79 -27.24
N THR A 56 -22.53 -15.18 -26.64
CA THR A 56 -23.83 -15.72 -26.17
C THR A 56 -23.95 -16.90 -25.19
N ALA A 57 -24.73 -16.61 -24.12
CA ALA A 57 -25.83 -17.39 -23.51
C ALA A 57 -25.58 -18.19 -22.20
N ARG A 58 -26.05 -17.65 -21.06
CA ARG A 58 -27.34 -17.99 -20.41
C ARG A 58 -27.51 -17.30 -19.05
N ARG A 59 -28.72 -16.76 -18.83
CA ARG A 59 -29.30 -16.30 -17.55
C ARG A 59 -29.21 -17.39 -16.48
N GLY A 60 -28.79 -17.04 -15.27
CA GLY A 60 -28.92 -17.90 -14.09
C GLY A 60 -28.46 -17.25 -12.79
N ARG A 61 -29.42 -16.82 -11.99
CA ARG A 61 -29.37 -16.41 -10.56
C ARG A 61 -28.13 -16.88 -9.77
N ARG A 62 -27.41 -15.91 -9.17
CA ARG A 62 -26.93 -15.93 -7.77
C ARG A 62 -26.38 -14.55 -7.41
N ALA A 63 -27.13 -13.87 -6.55
CA ALA A 63 -26.69 -12.72 -5.78
C ALA A 63 -26.10 -13.22 -4.45
N LEU A 64 -25.27 -12.37 -3.84
CA LEU A 64 -24.64 -12.47 -2.51
C LEU A 64 -23.24 -13.11 -2.47
N ALA A 65 -22.23 -12.28 -2.73
CA ALA A 65 -20.92 -12.32 -2.08
C ALA A 65 -20.30 -10.93 -2.25
N ALA A 66 -20.67 -9.99 -1.36
CA ALA A 66 -20.07 -8.67 -1.26
C ALA A 66 -19.52 -8.55 0.17
N GLY A 67 -18.22 -8.77 0.32
CA GLY A 67 -17.54 -8.79 1.61
C GLY A 67 -16.13 -9.32 1.44
N GLY A 68 -15.24 -8.51 0.85
CA GLY A 68 -13.84 -8.89 0.65
C GLY A 68 -13.04 -8.01 -0.30
N LEU A 69 -13.46 -6.75 -0.54
CA LEU A 69 -12.81 -5.87 -1.51
C LEU A 69 -12.93 -4.40 -1.08
N ALA A 70 -12.58 -4.11 0.18
CA ALA A 70 -12.67 -2.76 0.74
C ALA A 70 -11.35 -2.18 1.27
N VAL A 71 -10.28 -2.98 1.38
CA VAL A 71 -8.98 -2.48 1.89
C VAL A 71 -8.04 -2.03 0.76
N ALA A 72 -8.23 -2.50 -0.47
CA ALA A 72 -7.33 -2.19 -1.60
C ALA A 72 -7.76 -1.01 -2.50
N LEU A 73 -8.91 -0.37 -2.27
CA LEU A 73 -9.50 0.61 -3.20
C LEU A 73 -9.56 2.07 -2.69
N VAL A 74 -9.01 2.37 -1.51
CA VAL A 74 -9.11 3.72 -0.91
C VAL A 74 -7.96 4.66 -1.35
N GLY A 75 -6.90 4.15 -2.00
CA GLY A 75 -5.70 4.93 -2.33
C GLY A 75 -5.70 5.77 -3.63
N GLY A 76 -6.85 6.05 -4.25
CA GLY A 76 -6.92 6.57 -5.62
C GLY A 76 -7.52 7.97 -5.81
N GLY A 77 -7.55 8.80 -4.77
CA GLY A 77 -8.55 9.88 -4.66
C GLY A 77 -8.17 11.32 -5.00
N ALA A 78 -6.97 11.67 -5.49
CA ALA A 78 -6.67 13.07 -5.88
C ALA A 78 -5.44 13.29 -6.81
N ALA A 79 -4.96 12.29 -7.54
CA ALA A 79 -3.68 12.37 -8.26
C ALA A 79 -3.82 12.53 -9.79
N TYR A 80 -4.63 13.48 -10.28
CA TYR A 80 -4.67 13.77 -11.72
C TYR A 80 -4.58 15.26 -12.03
N ALA A 81 -3.39 15.83 -11.80
CA ALA A 81 -2.93 17.06 -12.46
C ALA A 81 -1.39 17.17 -12.41
N GLY A 82 -0.71 16.48 -13.33
CA GLY A 82 0.71 16.70 -13.65
C GLY A 82 1.62 15.54 -13.27
N TYR A 83 1.96 14.74 -14.29
CA TYR A 83 2.90 13.60 -14.21
C TYR A 83 4.29 13.98 -13.63
N ASP A 84 4.62 15.27 -13.53
CA ASP A 84 5.90 15.78 -13.00
C ASP A 84 5.85 16.18 -11.50
N LYS A 85 4.70 16.06 -10.82
CA LYS A 85 4.53 16.54 -9.44
C LYS A 85 3.77 15.59 -8.52
N TRP A 86 4.00 14.28 -8.63
CA TRP A 86 3.36 13.25 -7.79
C TRP A 86 3.51 13.46 -6.28
N TYR A 87 4.55 14.16 -5.86
CA TYR A 87 4.79 14.53 -4.47
C TYR A 87 4.16 15.84 -4.06
N ALA A 88 3.67 16.67 -4.99
CA ALA A 88 3.01 17.93 -4.67
C ALA A 88 1.55 17.65 -4.29
N GLY A 89 1.19 17.87 -3.02
CA GLY A 89 -0.17 17.59 -2.54
C GLY A 89 -0.25 16.86 -1.20
N GLY A 90 0.88 16.35 -0.68
CA GLY A 90 0.92 15.71 0.63
C GLY A 90 0.56 14.22 0.62
N GLY A 91 0.65 13.58 1.78
CA GLY A 91 0.29 12.17 1.99
C GLY A 91 -1.18 12.01 2.41
N ASP A 92 -1.89 11.10 1.75
CA ASP A 92 -3.20 10.60 2.20
C ASP A 92 -3.04 9.50 3.27
N ASP A 93 -4.06 8.67 3.50
CA ASP A 93 -4.17 7.69 4.61
C ASP A 93 -2.85 6.96 4.93
N GLY A 94 -2.21 7.38 6.02
CA GLY A 94 -0.97 6.80 6.53
C GLY A 94 0.33 7.35 5.91
N GLY A 95 0.26 8.36 5.05
CA GLY A 95 1.40 9.10 4.50
C GLY A 95 1.83 10.31 5.33
N VAL A 96 2.89 10.99 4.89
CA VAL A 96 3.42 12.20 5.54
C VAL A 96 3.18 13.44 4.66
N ASN A 97 2.80 14.54 5.30
CA ASN A 97 2.59 15.84 4.66
C ASN A 97 3.72 16.80 5.06
N CYS A 98 4.43 17.34 4.08
CA CYS A 98 5.67 18.08 4.28
C CYS A 98 5.49 19.53 3.83
N LEU A 99 5.70 20.46 4.75
CA LEU A 99 5.42 21.88 4.55
C LEU A 99 6.66 22.70 4.94
N THR A 100 7.09 23.62 4.09
CA THR A 100 8.07 24.65 4.49
C THR A 100 7.40 25.86 5.15
N THR A 101 6.11 26.04 4.92
CA THR A 101 5.25 27.00 5.60
C THR A 101 3.90 26.36 5.82
N TRP A 102 3.29 26.58 6.99
CA TRP A 102 1.93 26.14 7.22
C TRP A 102 0.97 26.90 6.31
N VAL A 103 0.12 26.13 5.64
CA VAL A 103 -1.05 26.60 4.91
C VAL A 103 -2.19 25.67 5.31
N ASP A 104 -3.37 26.24 5.57
CA ASP A 104 -4.56 25.48 5.89
C ASP A 104 -4.77 24.36 4.85
N PRO A 105 -4.88 23.08 5.25
CA PRO A 105 -5.10 21.97 4.33
C PRO A 105 -6.35 22.10 3.46
N GLN A 106 -7.32 22.94 3.85
CA GLN A 106 -8.52 23.25 3.07
C GLN A 106 -8.29 24.40 2.07
N SER A 107 -7.16 25.09 2.14
CA SER A 107 -6.82 26.18 1.23
C SER A 107 -6.53 25.66 -0.18
N PRO A 108 -6.97 26.35 -1.23
CA PRO A 108 -6.57 26.02 -2.61
C PRO A 108 -5.06 26.14 -2.86
N ASP A 109 -4.32 26.79 -1.96
CA ASP A 109 -2.87 26.94 -2.07
C ASP A 109 -2.08 25.77 -1.46
N VAL A 110 -2.72 24.85 -0.72
CA VAL A 110 -2.04 23.74 -0.04
C VAL A 110 -1.21 22.90 -1.02
N ALA A 111 -1.76 22.58 -2.19
CA ALA A 111 -1.09 21.76 -3.19
C ALA A 111 0.16 22.42 -3.80
N LYS A 112 0.31 23.74 -3.66
CA LYS A 112 1.48 24.49 -4.17
C LYS A 112 2.67 24.47 -3.22
N VAL A 113 2.40 24.31 -1.92
CA VAL A 113 3.41 24.43 -0.86
C VAL A 113 3.66 23.12 -0.11
N THR A 114 2.85 22.10 -0.37
CA THR A 114 2.93 20.79 0.28
C THR A 114 3.65 19.82 -0.62
N SER A 115 4.68 19.18 -0.08
CA SER A 115 5.23 17.93 -0.60
C SER A 115 4.80 16.75 0.27
N GLY A 116 4.99 15.50 -0.16
CA GLY A 116 4.70 14.34 0.67
C GLY A 116 4.37 13.09 -0.13
N GLY A 117 4.01 12.03 0.57
CA GLY A 117 3.73 10.73 -0.04
C GLY A 117 3.60 9.62 1.02
N PRO A 118 3.70 8.34 0.60
CA PRO A 118 3.70 7.22 1.52
C PRO A 118 4.87 7.31 2.50
N VAL A 119 4.71 6.74 3.69
CA VAL A 119 5.80 6.66 4.65
C VAL A 119 6.97 5.87 4.05
N LEU A 120 8.18 6.43 4.14
CA LEU A 120 9.43 5.85 3.65
C LEU A 120 10.24 5.25 4.80
N SER A 121 10.14 5.80 6.01
CA SER A 121 10.79 5.31 7.23
C SER A 121 9.94 5.55 8.47
N ALA A 122 10.37 5.09 9.65
CA ALA A 122 9.69 5.46 10.90
C ALA A 122 9.98 6.91 11.35
N ASP A 123 10.74 7.70 10.56
CA ASP A 123 11.05 9.10 10.84
C ASP A 123 10.37 10.03 9.81
N PRO A 124 9.20 10.60 10.14
CA PRO A 124 8.49 11.53 9.26
C PRO A 124 9.32 12.77 8.89
N ILE A 125 10.25 13.19 9.74
CA ILE A 125 11.12 14.34 9.45
C ILE A 125 12.09 13.96 8.34
N ALA A 126 12.78 12.82 8.47
CA ALA A 126 13.69 12.33 7.44
C ALA A 126 12.97 12.11 6.10
N ASP A 127 11.78 11.52 6.14
CA ASP A 127 10.93 11.33 4.97
C ASP A 127 10.60 12.66 4.30
N CYS A 128 10.22 13.67 5.08
CA CYS A 128 9.93 14.98 4.54
C CYS A 128 11.15 15.68 3.95
N GLN A 129 12.33 15.57 4.56
CA GLN A 129 13.54 16.12 3.94
C GLN A 129 13.84 15.46 2.59
N LYS A 130 13.62 14.14 2.49
CA LYS A 130 13.74 13.41 1.23
C LYS A 130 12.71 13.88 0.20
N TYR A 131 11.45 14.06 0.59
CA TYR A 131 10.43 14.61 -0.30
C TYR A 131 10.77 16.02 -0.79
N GLN A 132 11.24 16.91 0.09
CA GLN A 132 11.68 18.25 -0.33
C GLN A 132 12.80 18.18 -1.36
N ALA A 133 13.81 17.34 -1.15
CA ALA A 133 14.89 17.16 -2.12
C ALA A 133 14.39 16.64 -3.48
N LEU A 134 13.45 15.67 -3.48
CA LEU A 134 12.87 15.10 -4.70
C LEU A 134 12.09 16.12 -5.54
N VAL A 135 11.44 17.09 -4.91
CA VAL A 135 10.69 18.15 -5.62
C VAL A 135 11.48 19.46 -5.79
N GLY A 136 12.75 19.49 -5.40
CA GLY A 136 13.60 20.68 -5.47
C GLY A 136 13.14 21.82 -4.54
N GLN A 137 12.46 21.50 -3.44
CA GLN A 137 12.10 22.46 -2.40
C GLN A 137 13.19 22.58 -1.33
N PRO A 138 13.26 23.71 -0.61
CA PRO A 138 14.16 23.86 0.53
C PRO A 138 13.85 22.85 1.63
N SER A 139 14.89 22.44 2.36
CA SER A 139 14.75 21.67 3.60
C SER A 139 13.90 22.41 4.63
N ILE A 140 13.14 21.65 5.41
CA ILE A 140 12.34 22.19 6.53
C ILE A 140 13.29 22.49 7.69
N THR A 141 13.38 23.76 8.10
CA THR A 141 14.22 24.22 9.22
C THR A 141 13.50 24.06 10.55
N ASP A 142 14.19 23.64 11.62
CA ASP A 142 13.59 23.30 12.94
C ASP A 142 12.28 22.49 12.78
N PRO A 143 12.35 21.32 12.11
CA PRO A 143 11.17 20.55 11.80
C PRO A 143 10.53 19.98 13.07
N VAL A 144 9.21 19.94 13.10
CA VAL A 144 8.43 19.26 14.12
C VAL A 144 7.31 18.46 13.48
N VAL A 145 7.06 17.27 14.03
CA VAL A 145 5.95 16.41 13.63
C VAL A 145 4.73 16.76 14.48
N PHE A 146 3.56 16.81 13.87
CA PHE A 146 2.29 17.01 14.56
C PHE A 146 1.14 16.34 13.81
N THR A 147 -0.03 16.25 14.45
CA THR A 147 -1.25 15.74 13.82
C THR A 147 -2.25 16.87 13.59
N TYR A 148 -2.90 16.85 12.43
CA TYR A 148 -3.97 17.78 12.09
C TYR A 148 -4.99 17.08 11.20
N GLY A 149 -6.28 17.15 11.56
CA GLY A 149 -7.34 16.48 10.79
C GLY A 149 -7.12 14.97 10.61
N GLY A 150 -6.47 14.29 11.57
CA GLY A 150 -6.16 12.86 11.49
C GLY A 150 -4.97 12.50 10.60
N LYS A 151 -4.26 13.48 10.03
CA LYS A 151 -3.07 13.27 9.20
C LYS A 151 -1.79 13.71 9.92
N THR A 152 -0.66 13.15 9.51
CA THR A 152 0.67 13.51 10.01
C THR A 152 1.29 14.60 9.14
N TYR A 153 1.77 15.66 9.79
CA TYR A 153 2.43 16.79 9.15
C TYR A 153 3.82 17.03 9.74
N VAL A 154 4.71 17.54 8.89
CA VAL A 154 6.01 18.10 9.29
C VAL A 154 6.12 19.51 8.74
N THR A 155 6.40 20.46 9.63
CA THR A 155 6.57 21.89 9.29
C THR A 155 7.61 22.51 10.24
N PRO A 156 8.11 23.74 9.99
CA PRO A 156 8.93 24.43 10.98
C PRO A 156 8.14 24.67 12.27
N ARG A 157 8.80 24.56 13.42
CA ARG A 157 8.17 24.65 14.75
C ARG A 157 7.35 25.92 14.96
N ASP A 158 7.80 27.05 14.43
CA ASP A 158 7.10 28.33 14.53
C ASP A 158 5.87 28.46 13.61
N LYS A 159 5.62 27.44 12.77
CA LYS A 159 4.48 27.37 11.84
C LYS A 159 3.41 26.37 12.26
N VAL A 160 3.61 25.61 13.34
CA VAL A 160 2.58 24.66 13.81
C VAL A 160 1.31 25.43 14.19
N PRO A 161 0.13 25.05 13.66
CA PRO A 161 -1.12 25.72 14.01
C PRO A 161 -1.47 25.46 15.48
N THR A 162 -2.13 26.43 16.12
CA THR A 162 -2.38 26.38 17.58
C THR A 162 -3.34 25.28 18.00
N ASP A 163 -4.14 24.75 17.08
CA ASP A 163 -5.09 23.66 17.25
C ASP A 163 -4.54 22.29 16.78
N ALA A 164 -3.24 22.21 16.43
CA ALA A 164 -2.57 20.94 16.16
C ALA A 164 -2.59 20.00 17.36
N GLY A 165 -2.81 18.72 17.10
CA GLY A 165 -2.51 17.65 18.04
C GLY A 165 -1.01 17.39 18.09
N ALA A 166 -0.51 16.95 19.25
CA ALA A 166 0.83 16.41 19.33
C ALA A 166 0.98 15.21 18.38
N ALA A 167 2.17 15.04 17.80
CA ALA A 167 2.48 13.78 17.14
C ALA A 167 2.45 12.65 18.18
N PRO A 168 2.02 11.44 17.78
CA PRO A 168 2.25 10.25 18.58
C PRO A 168 3.74 10.11 18.90
N GLU A 169 4.04 9.62 20.09
CA GLU A 169 5.40 9.21 20.41
C GLU A 169 5.81 8.08 19.46
N VAL A 170 7.02 8.19 18.88
CA VAL A 170 7.54 7.14 18.02
C VAL A 170 7.90 5.96 18.89
N GLU A 171 7.21 4.83 18.68
CA GLU A 171 7.49 3.60 19.42
C GLU A 171 8.93 3.12 19.12
N ALA A 172 9.59 2.54 20.13
CA ALA A 172 10.98 2.09 20.00
C ALA A 172 11.18 1.00 18.93
N ASP A 173 10.11 0.29 18.55
CA ASP A 173 10.06 -0.76 17.54
C ASP A 173 9.34 -0.33 16.24
N ALA A 174 9.13 0.98 16.03
CA ALA A 174 8.41 1.50 14.86
C ALA A 174 9.08 1.09 13.54
N ASP A 175 10.41 1.12 13.48
CA ASP A 175 11.18 0.64 12.32
C ASP A 175 10.93 -0.84 12.06
N GLN A 176 10.98 -1.67 13.09
CA GLN A 176 10.76 -3.12 12.98
C GLN A 176 9.34 -3.42 12.49
N ARG A 177 8.33 -2.70 12.97
CA ARG A 177 6.94 -2.84 12.51
C ARG A 177 6.75 -2.41 11.06
N MET A 178 7.45 -1.36 10.64
CA MET A 178 7.45 -0.95 9.24
C MET A 178 8.09 -2.01 8.34
N ILE A 179 9.23 -2.60 8.75
CA ILE A 179 9.86 -3.72 8.03
C ILE A 179 8.95 -4.95 8.01
N LEU A 180 8.27 -5.25 9.11
CA LEU A 180 7.30 -6.35 9.16
C LEU A 180 6.22 -6.14 8.11
N ARG A 181 5.59 -4.96 8.08
CA ARG A 181 4.57 -4.63 7.08
C ARG A 181 5.12 -4.76 5.65
N ALA A 182 6.33 -4.24 5.39
CA ALA A 182 7.03 -4.39 4.11
C ALA A 182 7.12 -5.86 3.70
N SER A 183 7.67 -6.70 4.59
CA SER A 183 7.88 -8.13 4.34
C SER A 183 6.58 -8.93 4.19
N LEU A 184 5.54 -8.65 4.97
CA LEU A 184 4.24 -9.33 4.83
C LEU A 184 3.59 -9.02 3.48
N GLY A 185 3.75 -7.78 2.99
CA GLY A 185 3.23 -7.31 1.71
C GLY A 185 4.11 -7.60 0.50
N ASP A 186 5.31 -8.15 0.70
CA ASP A 186 6.35 -8.23 -0.32
C ASP A 186 6.10 -9.32 -1.37
N TYR A 187 6.19 -8.93 -2.64
CA TYR A 187 6.09 -9.79 -3.83
C TYR A 187 7.43 -10.40 -4.28
N VAL A 188 8.57 -9.96 -3.76
CA VAL A 188 9.89 -10.47 -4.14
C VAL A 188 10.18 -11.79 -3.40
N ASP A 189 10.33 -11.78 -2.09
CA ASP A 189 10.65 -12.95 -1.27
C ASP A 189 9.85 -13.07 0.04
N GLY A 190 8.96 -12.11 0.31
CA GLY A 190 8.10 -12.08 1.48
C GLY A 190 6.71 -12.69 1.28
N GLY A 191 5.72 -12.17 2.00
CA GLY A 191 4.43 -12.80 2.22
C GLY A 191 3.53 -12.92 0.99
N ASN A 192 3.74 -12.09 -0.04
CA ASN A 192 3.02 -12.13 -1.31
C ASN A 192 3.84 -12.76 -2.45
N SER A 193 5.08 -13.22 -2.20
CA SER A 193 5.95 -13.80 -3.21
C SER A 193 5.44 -15.14 -3.79
N LYS A 194 4.57 -15.83 -3.05
CA LYS A 194 3.97 -17.11 -3.45
C LYS A 194 2.63 -17.34 -2.75
N CYS A 195 1.88 -18.33 -3.23
CA CYS A 195 0.64 -18.76 -2.58
C CYS A 195 0.94 -19.59 -1.32
N PHE A 196 1.00 -18.94 -0.15
CA PHE A 196 1.16 -19.62 1.14
C PHE A 196 -0.13 -20.34 1.56
N GLY A 197 -0.02 -21.58 2.02
CA GLY A 197 -1.10 -22.21 2.79
C GLY A 197 -1.22 -21.62 4.21
N GLU A 198 -2.33 -21.88 4.89
CA GLU A 198 -2.60 -21.36 6.25
C GLU A 198 -1.45 -21.61 7.24
N LYS A 199 -0.93 -22.85 7.30
CA LYS A 199 0.18 -23.20 8.20
C LYS A 199 1.50 -22.56 7.78
N GLU A 200 1.74 -22.42 6.47
CA GLU A 200 2.97 -21.84 5.95
C GLU A 200 3.01 -20.33 6.21
N ALA A 201 1.88 -19.65 6.06
CA ALA A 201 1.72 -18.23 6.40
C ALA A 201 1.97 -17.98 7.90
N ALA A 202 1.39 -18.80 8.78
CA ALA A 202 1.64 -18.69 10.22
C ALA A 202 3.12 -18.90 10.58
N ALA A 203 3.78 -19.86 9.93
CA ALA A 203 5.21 -20.11 10.12
C ALA A 203 6.08 -18.95 9.59
N PHE A 204 5.72 -18.38 8.44
CA PHE A 204 6.37 -17.20 7.87
C PHE A 204 6.26 -16.00 8.82
N VAL A 205 5.04 -15.64 9.26
CA VAL A 205 4.81 -14.56 10.22
C VAL A 205 5.61 -14.75 11.51
N THR A 206 5.62 -15.98 12.05
CA THR A 206 6.39 -16.29 13.27
C THR A 206 7.89 -16.07 13.07
N THR A 207 8.41 -16.44 11.89
CA THR A 207 9.81 -16.28 11.54
C THR A 207 10.17 -14.80 11.40
N GLU A 208 9.32 -14.01 10.75
CA GLU A 208 9.52 -12.58 10.57
C GLU A 208 9.46 -11.80 11.89
N LEU A 209 8.50 -12.11 12.76
CA LEU A 209 8.44 -11.53 14.10
C LEU A 209 9.71 -11.83 14.90
N ALA A 210 10.19 -13.08 14.87
CA ALA A 210 11.42 -13.47 15.55
C ALA A 210 12.66 -12.79 14.95
N ARG A 211 12.76 -12.71 13.62
CA ARG A 211 13.85 -12.04 12.89
C ARG A 211 13.95 -10.56 13.28
N LEU A 212 12.81 -9.91 13.47
CA LEU A 212 12.70 -8.50 13.82
C LEU A 212 12.77 -8.24 15.32
N GLY A 213 12.83 -9.29 16.15
CA GLY A 213 12.80 -9.15 17.61
C GLY A 213 11.48 -8.60 18.16
N LEU A 214 10.40 -8.68 17.37
CA LEU A 214 9.08 -8.23 17.76
C LEU A 214 8.43 -9.29 18.66
N THR A 215 8.18 -8.94 19.91
CA THR A 215 7.56 -9.81 20.91
C THR A 215 6.22 -9.23 21.37
N GLY A 216 5.27 -10.09 21.75
CA GLY A 216 3.95 -9.64 22.21
C GLY A 216 3.00 -9.18 21.09
N VAL A 217 3.44 -9.15 19.83
CA VAL A 217 2.57 -8.91 18.67
C VAL A 217 1.56 -10.04 18.55
N LYS A 218 0.27 -9.69 18.58
CA LYS A 218 -0.80 -10.66 18.43
C LYS A 218 -0.97 -11.04 16.96
N VAL A 219 -1.03 -12.34 16.70
CA VAL A 219 -1.34 -12.90 15.37
C VAL A 219 -2.80 -13.35 15.37
N ASN A 220 -3.63 -12.66 14.60
CA ASN A 220 -5.03 -12.98 14.38
C ASN A 220 -5.15 -13.83 13.11
N GLN A 221 -5.18 -15.15 13.28
CA GLN A 221 -5.34 -16.09 12.18
C GLN A 221 -6.81 -16.47 12.02
N GLN A 222 -7.38 -16.11 10.87
CA GLN A 222 -8.74 -16.49 10.49
C GLN A 222 -8.73 -17.80 9.69
N ALA A 223 -9.74 -18.64 9.94
CA ALA A 223 -9.92 -19.85 9.15
C ALA A 223 -10.18 -19.47 7.68
N PHE A 224 -9.62 -20.26 6.76
CA PHE A 224 -9.80 -20.01 5.34
C PHE A 224 -11.24 -20.35 4.93
N GLU A 225 -11.91 -19.39 4.31
CA GLU A 225 -13.23 -19.60 3.74
C GLU A 225 -13.20 -20.67 2.63
N PRO A 226 -14.28 -21.43 2.42
CA PRO A 226 -14.35 -22.41 1.34
C PRO A 226 -14.02 -21.78 -0.02
N GLY A 227 -12.96 -22.27 -0.67
CA GLY A 227 -12.49 -21.78 -1.96
C GLY A 227 -11.27 -20.86 -1.88
N ALA A 228 -10.89 -20.38 -0.70
CA ALA A 228 -9.62 -19.71 -0.49
C ALA A 228 -8.46 -20.70 -0.60
N LYS A 229 -7.42 -20.31 -1.34
CA LYS A 229 -6.25 -21.17 -1.61
C LYS A 229 -4.94 -20.59 -1.09
N CYS A 230 -4.85 -19.27 -1.02
CA CYS A 230 -3.64 -18.56 -0.61
C CYS A 230 -3.92 -17.71 0.61
N ALA A 231 -2.95 -17.57 1.49
CA ALA A 231 -2.99 -16.60 2.58
C ALA A 231 -2.81 -15.19 2.03
N SER A 232 -3.50 -14.24 2.65
CA SER A 232 -3.16 -12.83 2.67
C SER A 232 -2.69 -12.51 4.09
N MET A 233 -1.57 -11.82 4.19
CA MET A 233 -0.95 -11.41 5.45
C MET A 233 -0.82 -9.89 5.45
N ASP A 234 -1.22 -9.26 6.54
CA ASP A 234 -1.07 -7.81 6.71
C ASP A 234 -0.76 -7.47 8.17
N TYR A 235 -0.10 -6.35 8.37
CA TYR A 235 0.11 -5.76 9.69
C TYR A 235 -0.82 -4.55 9.83
N ASP A 236 -1.75 -4.59 10.78
CA ASP A 236 -2.74 -3.54 11.01
C ASP A 236 -2.18 -2.48 11.97
N PRO A 237 -1.73 -1.30 11.49
CA PRO A 237 -1.04 -0.35 12.35
C PRO A 237 -1.90 0.19 13.51
N PRO A 238 -3.21 0.49 13.34
CA PRO A 238 -4.11 0.86 14.45
C PRO A 238 -4.18 -0.12 15.62
N THR A 239 -4.19 -1.44 15.36
CA THR A 239 -4.31 -2.45 16.42
C THR A 239 -2.97 -3.04 16.83
N GLY A 240 -1.94 -2.88 15.99
CA GLY A 240 -0.64 -3.50 16.17
C GLY A 240 -0.67 -5.02 16.00
N GLU A 241 -1.69 -5.57 15.35
CA GLU A 241 -1.87 -7.01 15.16
C GLU A 241 -1.44 -7.44 13.74
N VAL A 242 -0.99 -8.69 13.60
CA VAL A 242 -0.83 -9.33 12.29
C VAL A 242 -2.11 -10.10 11.97
N LEU A 243 -2.68 -9.86 10.79
CA LEU A 243 -3.82 -10.58 10.27
C LEU A 243 -3.36 -11.63 9.27
N ILE A 244 -3.86 -12.87 9.39
CA ILE A 244 -3.72 -13.92 8.39
C ILE A 244 -5.12 -14.37 7.99
N MET A 245 -5.45 -14.25 6.70
CA MET A 245 -6.76 -14.67 6.18
C MET A 245 -6.64 -15.34 4.82
N GLY A 246 -7.62 -16.18 4.47
CA GLY A 246 -7.67 -16.81 3.15
C GLY A 246 -8.13 -15.84 2.07
N SER A 247 -7.45 -15.81 0.93
CA SER A 247 -7.87 -15.11 -0.29
C SER A 247 -8.44 -16.11 -1.32
N PRO A 248 -9.62 -15.82 -1.92
CA PRO A 248 -10.22 -16.64 -2.96
C PRO A 248 -9.43 -16.59 -4.28
N ASP A 249 -8.82 -15.44 -4.54
CA ASP A 249 -7.98 -15.22 -5.72
C ASP A 249 -6.52 -15.42 -5.33
N GLY A 250 -5.76 -16.09 -6.20
CA GLY A 250 -4.31 -16.16 -6.12
C GLY A 250 -3.71 -14.79 -6.42
N ILE A 251 -3.93 -13.82 -5.53
CA ILE A 251 -3.32 -12.47 -5.54
C ILE A 251 -1.79 -12.58 -5.64
N SER A 252 -1.25 -13.74 -5.30
CA SER A 252 0.16 -14.13 -5.34
C SER A 252 0.49 -15.22 -6.38
N SER A 253 -0.44 -15.61 -7.25
CA SER A 253 -0.12 -16.51 -8.35
C SER A 253 0.47 -15.67 -9.47
N PRO A 254 1.80 -15.69 -9.70
CA PRO A 254 2.28 -15.42 -11.05
C PRO A 254 1.42 -16.31 -11.95
N SER A 255 0.74 -15.70 -12.91
CA SER A 255 -0.25 -16.33 -13.78
C SER A 255 0.10 -17.80 -14.02
N ASN A 256 -0.78 -18.73 -13.61
CA ASN A 256 -0.58 -20.20 -13.72
C ASN A 256 -0.45 -20.71 -15.18
N GLY A 257 -0.11 -19.85 -16.14
CA GLY A 257 0.55 -20.29 -17.36
C GLY A 257 1.93 -20.85 -17.02
N PRO A 258 2.48 -21.75 -17.85
CA PRO A 258 3.90 -22.09 -17.73
C PRO A 258 4.68 -20.78 -17.73
N MET A 259 5.39 -20.49 -16.62
CA MET A 259 6.47 -19.51 -16.61
C MET A 259 7.26 -19.76 -17.89
N PRO A 260 7.37 -18.80 -18.82
CA PRO A 260 8.30 -18.96 -19.92
C PRO A 260 9.64 -19.26 -19.25
N THR A 261 10.15 -20.47 -19.48
CA THR A 261 11.50 -20.84 -19.05
C THR A 261 12.40 -19.67 -19.41
N PRO A 262 13.26 -19.18 -18.49
CA PRO A 262 14.18 -18.10 -18.81
C PRO A 262 15.11 -18.63 -19.89
N SER A 263 14.72 -18.35 -21.13
CA SER A 263 15.51 -18.60 -22.31
C SER A 263 16.64 -17.60 -22.23
N SER A 264 17.70 -18.02 -21.53
CA SER A 264 19.05 -17.50 -21.65
C SER A 264 19.26 -17.07 -23.10
N THR A 265 19.28 -15.75 -23.34
CA THR A 265 19.68 -14.98 -24.55
C THR A 265 18.70 -13.91 -25.02
N SER A 266 17.47 -13.79 -24.50
CA SER A 266 16.68 -12.58 -24.76
C SER A 266 17.19 -11.44 -23.89
N VAL A 267 18.05 -10.61 -24.50
CA VAL A 267 18.29 -9.22 -24.13
C VAL A 267 16.96 -8.59 -23.68
N PRO A 268 16.90 -7.85 -22.55
CA PRO A 268 15.67 -7.22 -22.09
C PRO A 268 15.12 -6.37 -23.24
N SER A 269 13.94 -6.76 -23.74
CA SER A 269 13.22 -5.98 -24.73
C SER A 269 12.96 -4.60 -24.15
N ASP A 270 13.37 -3.59 -24.91
CA ASP A 270 13.16 -2.18 -24.62
C ASP A 270 11.71 -1.94 -24.15
N ALA A 271 11.56 -1.52 -22.90
CA ALA A 271 10.31 -1.15 -22.22
C ALA A 271 9.20 -2.22 -22.29
N GLY A 272 9.40 -3.32 -21.54
CA GLY A 272 8.33 -4.28 -21.26
C GLY A 272 7.11 -3.63 -20.59
N ASP A 273 5.95 -4.24 -20.80
CA ASP A 273 4.63 -3.77 -20.34
C ASP A 273 4.47 -3.75 -18.79
N GLY A 274 5.58 -3.88 -18.04
CA GLY A 274 5.80 -3.29 -16.73
C GLY A 274 4.92 -3.82 -15.61
N GLY A 275 4.48 -5.07 -15.69
CA GLY A 275 3.64 -5.67 -14.66
C GLY A 275 4.40 -5.82 -13.33
N MET A 276 3.65 -5.79 -12.22
CA MET A 276 4.22 -5.96 -10.87
C MET A 276 5.05 -7.24 -10.72
N HIS A 277 4.69 -8.32 -11.42
CA HIS A 277 5.43 -9.59 -11.39
C HIS A 277 6.77 -9.51 -12.11
N ASP A 278 6.85 -8.80 -13.24
CA ASP A 278 8.12 -8.60 -13.96
C ASP A 278 9.09 -7.78 -13.10
N VAL A 279 8.57 -6.75 -12.41
CA VAL A 279 9.36 -5.97 -11.44
C VAL A 279 9.80 -6.86 -10.27
N ALA A 280 8.90 -7.64 -9.68
CA ALA A 280 9.24 -8.55 -8.59
C ALA A 280 10.35 -9.54 -8.99
N ASP A 281 10.26 -10.12 -10.18
CA ASP A 281 11.25 -11.06 -10.70
C ASP A 281 12.59 -10.38 -10.98
N ALA A 282 12.57 -9.18 -11.56
CA ALA A 282 13.78 -8.38 -11.79
C ALA A 282 14.48 -8.01 -10.47
N LEU A 283 13.71 -7.63 -9.43
CA LEU A 283 14.26 -7.34 -8.10
C LEU A 283 14.79 -8.61 -7.42
N ARG A 284 14.11 -9.76 -7.57
CA ARG A 284 14.57 -11.04 -7.01
C ARG A 284 15.92 -11.44 -7.57
N VAL A 285 16.01 -11.54 -8.90
CA VAL A 285 17.24 -11.96 -9.62
C VAL A 285 18.34 -10.90 -9.51
N GLY A 286 17.94 -9.63 -9.48
CA GLY A 286 18.84 -8.49 -9.43
C GLY A 286 19.43 -8.24 -8.05
N ILE A 287 18.64 -8.42 -6.98
CA ILE A 287 18.97 -8.00 -5.61
C ILE A 287 18.86 -9.16 -4.63
N SER A 288 17.69 -9.77 -4.40
CA SER A 288 17.56 -10.79 -3.32
C SER A 288 18.50 -11.98 -3.48
N GLU A 289 18.77 -12.40 -4.72
CA GLU A 289 19.69 -13.50 -5.02
C GLU A 289 21.18 -13.08 -5.02
N LYS A 290 21.47 -11.78 -4.87
CA LYS A 290 22.83 -11.21 -4.93
C LYS A 290 23.14 -10.44 -3.65
N CYS A 291 24.32 -10.70 -3.06
CA CYS A 291 24.75 -9.90 -1.92
C CYS A 291 25.28 -8.54 -2.38
N LEU A 292 24.39 -7.54 -2.52
CA LEU A 292 24.71 -6.20 -3.02
C LEU A 292 24.71 -5.12 -1.95
N SER A 293 25.43 -4.03 -2.23
CA SER A 293 25.35 -2.81 -1.45
C SER A 293 24.06 -2.04 -1.78
N LEU A 294 23.66 -1.14 -0.87
CA LEU A 294 22.45 -0.36 -1.03
C LEU A 294 22.46 0.49 -2.32
N PRO A 295 23.57 1.19 -2.69
CA PRO A 295 23.60 1.96 -3.94
C PRO A 295 23.45 1.11 -5.21
N GLU A 296 23.99 -0.11 -5.22
CA GLU A 296 23.84 -1.04 -6.35
C GLU A 296 22.39 -1.53 -6.47
N ALA A 297 21.78 -1.88 -5.35
CA ALA A 297 20.37 -2.29 -5.29
C ALA A 297 19.42 -1.15 -5.73
N GLU A 298 19.71 0.10 -5.36
CA GLU A 298 18.97 1.28 -5.83
C GLU A 298 19.04 1.43 -7.35
N ALA A 299 20.22 1.25 -7.95
CA ALA A 299 20.40 1.34 -9.40
C ALA A 299 19.58 0.26 -10.15
N ILE A 300 19.60 -0.98 -9.64
CA ILE A 300 18.80 -2.08 -10.20
C ILE A 300 17.31 -1.80 -10.04
N THR A 301 16.89 -1.31 -8.87
CA THR A 301 15.50 -0.95 -8.61
C THR A 301 15.00 0.12 -9.58
N LYS A 302 15.80 1.17 -9.80
CA LYS A 302 15.49 2.23 -10.77
C LYS A 302 15.32 1.69 -12.19
N GLN A 303 16.16 0.74 -12.58
CA GLN A 303 16.06 0.09 -13.89
C GLN A 303 14.80 -0.77 -13.99
N ALA A 304 14.49 -1.55 -12.95
CA ALA A 304 13.34 -2.46 -12.92
C ALA A 304 12.00 -1.71 -12.94
N LEU A 305 11.88 -0.61 -12.19
CA LEU A 305 10.65 0.19 -12.11
C LEU A 305 10.37 1.00 -13.39
N GLY A 306 11.40 1.34 -14.16
CA GLY A 306 11.27 2.10 -15.40
C GLY A 306 10.74 3.51 -15.20
N ALA A 307 10.29 4.16 -16.29
CA ALA A 307 9.83 5.55 -16.29
C ALA A 307 8.34 5.74 -15.92
N LEU A 308 7.59 4.64 -15.79
CA LEU A 308 6.15 4.65 -15.50
C LEU A 308 5.85 4.64 -13.99
N HIS A 309 6.85 4.34 -13.18
CA HIS A 309 6.74 4.34 -11.74
C HIS A 309 7.07 5.73 -11.16
N HIS A 310 6.26 6.17 -10.20
CA HIS A 310 6.32 7.53 -9.67
C HIS A 310 6.68 7.62 -8.19
N TRP A 311 6.56 6.54 -7.41
CA TRP A 311 6.92 6.57 -5.99
C TRP A 311 8.44 6.46 -5.81
N PRO A 312 9.01 7.02 -4.74
CA PRO A 312 10.43 6.94 -4.52
C PRO A 312 10.72 5.58 -3.90
N THR A 313 11.83 4.98 -4.31
CA THR A 313 12.39 3.86 -3.57
C THR A 313 12.73 4.34 -2.16
N SER A 314 12.16 3.69 -1.14
CA SER A 314 12.66 3.84 0.22
C SER A 314 13.96 3.08 0.33
N ALA A 315 15.01 3.73 0.83
CA ALA A 315 16.33 3.14 0.96
C ALA A 315 16.88 3.55 2.32
N VAL A 316 17.14 2.55 3.17
CA VAL A 316 17.59 2.74 4.55
C VAL A 316 18.94 2.06 4.72
N VAL A 317 19.93 2.83 5.15
CA VAL A 317 21.25 2.29 5.46
C VAL A 317 21.17 1.44 6.73
N ASP A 318 21.54 0.17 6.60
CA ASP A 318 21.73 -0.75 7.71
C ASP A 318 23.19 -1.23 7.71
N ALA A 319 24.01 -0.60 8.55
CA ALA A 319 25.43 -0.94 8.68
C ALA A 319 25.68 -2.34 9.27
N LYS A 320 24.66 -2.99 9.84
CA LYS A 320 24.77 -4.36 10.38
C LYS A 320 24.38 -5.41 9.34
N ALA A 321 23.64 -5.01 8.31
CA ALA A 321 23.28 -5.89 7.22
C ALA A 321 24.52 -6.25 6.37
N LYS A 322 24.62 -7.52 5.99
CA LYS A 322 25.70 -7.99 5.09
C LYS A 322 25.40 -7.74 3.62
N CYS A 323 24.12 -7.79 3.28
CA CYS A 323 23.59 -7.66 1.93
C CYS A 323 22.34 -6.78 2.00
N THR A 324 21.96 -6.18 0.88
CA THR A 324 20.71 -5.43 0.77
C THR A 324 19.52 -6.38 0.61
N THR A 325 18.47 -6.18 1.40
CA THR A 325 17.15 -6.79 1.20
C THR A 325 16.25 -5.85 0.40
N VAL A 326 15.31 -6.42 -0.34
CA VAL A 326 14.34 -5.67 -1.13
C VAL A 326 12.93 -6.19 -0.84
N ASP A 327 12.02 -5.27 -0.53
CA ASP A 327 10.60 -5.55 -0.41
C ASP A 327 9.84 -4.72 -1.47
N LEU A 328 9.05 -5.35 -2.31
CA LEU A 328 8.11 -4.75 -3.25
C LEU A 328 6.68 -4.89 -2.72
N GLN A 329 6.10 -3.79 -2.27
CA GLN A 329 4.67 -3.71 -1.99
C GLN A 329 3.90 -3.21 -3.21
N VAL A 330 2.69 -3.74 -3.41
CA VAL A 330 1.81 -3.31 -4.50
C VAL A 330 0.44 -2.95 -3.94
N GLY A 331 0.00 -1.72 -4.22
CA GLY A 331 -1.33 -1.21 -3.89
C GLY A 331 -1.86 -0.36 -5.05
N GLY A 332 -2.23 0.90 -4.77
CA GLY A 332 -2.54 1.88 -5.83
C GLY A 332 -1.35 2.18 -6.76
N SER A 333 -0.14 1.77 -6.36
CA SER A 333 1.10 1.80 -7.14
C SER A 333 2.11 0.84 -6.48
N MET A 334 3.28 0.68 -7.06
CA MET A 334 4.38 -0.11 -6.48
C MET A 334 5.14 0.73 -5.44
N GLN A 335 5.64 0.13 -4.37
CA GLN A 335 6.55 0.78 -3.43
C GLN A 335 7.68 -0.19 -3.13
N VAL A 336 8.92 0.25 -3.36
CA VAL A 336 10.11 -0.57 -3.11
C VAL A 336 10.82 -0.06 -1.87
N PHE A 337 11.09 -0.97 -0.93
CA PHE A 337 11.88 -0.73 0.26
C PHE A 337 13.19 -1.50 0.14
N LEU A 338 14.30 -0.79 0.27
CA LEU A 338 15.64 -1.34 0.30
C LEU A 338 16.24 -1.11 1.67
N ARG A 339 16.87 -2.14 2.23
CA ARG A 339 17.62 -2.03 3.48
C ARG A 339 18.92 -2.79 3.37
N GLY A 340 20.05 -2.12 3.53
CA GLY A 340 21.35 -2.75 3.33
C GLY A 340 22.53 -1.86 3.69
N PRO A 341 23.75 -2.40 3.62
CA PRO A 341 24.95 -1.63 3.92
C PRO A 341 25.26 -0.64 2.79
N SER A 342 25.88 0.50 3.13
CA SER A 342 26.34 1.47 2.13
C SER A 342 27.42 0.93 1.21
N THR A 343 28.14 -0.11 1.64
CA THR A 343 29.19 -0.81 0.88
C THR A 343 29.17 -2.29 1.24
N THR A 344 29.40 -3.20 0.29
CA THR A 344 29.68 -4.61 0.58
C THR A 344 31.10 -4.75 1.14
N GLY A 345 31.22 -5.50 2.23
CA GLY A 345 32.53 -5.87 2.82
C GLY A 345 33.15 -7.10 2.19
#